data_AF-A0A7V9AHG2-F1
#
_entry.id   AF-A0A7V9AHG2-F1
#
_cell.length_a   1.000
_cell.length_b   1.000
_cell.length_c   1.000
_cell.angle_alpha   90.00
_cell.angle_beta   90.00
_cell.angle_gamma   90.00
#
_symmetry.space_group_name_H-M   'P 1'
#
loop_
_entity.id
_entity.type
_entity.pdbx_description
1 polymer ?
#
loop_
_entity_poly.entity_id
_entity_poly.type
_entity_poly.pdbx_seq_one_letter_code
_entity_poly.pdbx_strand_id
1 'polypeptide(L)'
;MSEYVHQHGEEGGEYGVVIGFRILEVEGELYLAEAEIAPYVDQPESLGATLVFHPLEGFDPTTATEEMDWPAWPVDVDDELNRDEGQPIPDQLKSILRQLRELSDEELREYLQEARTAAEEGEQE
;
A
#
# COMPACT_ATOMS: atom_id res chain seq x y z
N MET A 1 -4.07 -11.15 19.68
CA MET A 1 -4.72 -11.62 18.44
C MET A 1 -5.25 -10.38 17.74
N SER A 2 -4.36 -9.65 17.06
CA SER A 2 -4.78 -8.61 16.12
C SER A 2 -4.96 -9.31 14.77
N GLU A 3 -6.21 -9.53 14.42
CA GLU A 3 -6.59 -10.08 13.12
C GLU A 3 -6.44 -8.91 12.14
N TYR A 4 -5.32 -8.85 11.40
CA TYR A 4 -5.25 -8.05 10.18
C TYR A 4 -6.10 -8.77 9.13
N VAL A 5 -7.41 -8.68 9.30
CA VAL A 5 -8.35 -9.04 8.24
C VAL A 5 -8.22 -7.94 7.21
N HIS A 6 -7.91 -8.29 5.96
CA HIS A 6 -8.30 -7.52 4.79
C HIS A 6 -9.83 -7.44 4.76
N GLN A 7 -10.41 -6.72 5.72
CA GLN A 7 -11.82 -6.45 5.80
C GLN A 7 -12.03 -5.27 4.86
N HIS A 8 -12.13 -5.56 3.57
CA HIS A 8 -12.95 -4.75 2.68
C HIS A 8 -14.36 -4.76 3.28
N GLY A 9 -14.61 -3.83 4.19
CA GLY A 9 -15.93 -3.60 4.74
C GLY A 9 -16.85 -3.27 3.58
N GLU A 10 -17.79 -4.18 3.29
CA GLU A 10 -18.84 -4.06 2.27
C GLU A 10 -19.84 -2.90 2.54
N GLU A 11 -19.50 -1.91 3.38
CA GLU A 11 -20.40 -0.81 3.74
C GLU A 11 -19.65 0.54 3.82
N GLY A 12 -19.16 1.02 2.67
CA GLY A 12 -18.74 2.43 2.54
C GLY A 12 -17.67 2.69 1.49
N GLY A 13 -18.08 3.07 0.28
CA GLY A 13 -17.20 3.59 -0.78
C GLY A 13 -16.44 2.53 -1.58
N GLU A 14 -17.12 1.91 -2.56
CA GLU A 14 -16.61 0.86 -3.47
C GLU A 14 -15.56 1.34 -4.49
N TYR A 15 -14.51 2.04 -4.07
CA TYR A 15 -13.44 2.47 -4.98
C TYR A 15 -12.05 2.28 -4.36
N GLY A 16 -11.70 1.04 -4.04
CA GLY A 16 -10.32 0.64 -3.81
C GLY A 16 -9.66 0.27 -5.14
N VAL A 17 -8.51 0.88 -5.43
CA VAL A 17 -7.77 0.65 -6.67
C VAL A 17 -6.32 0.37 -6.31
N VAL A 18 -5.87 -0.86 -6.54
CA VAL A 18 -4.45 -1.24 -6.45
C VAL A 18 -3.81 -1.02 -7.82
N ILE A 19 -2.82 -0.13 -7.91
CA ILE A 19 -2.12 0.17 -9.17
C ILE A 19 -0.61 0.14 -9.00
N GLY A 20 0.01 -0.74 -9.77
CA GLY A 20 1.44 -0.75 -10.01
C GLY A 20 2.18 -1.54 -8.95
N PHE A 21 3.03 -2.46 -9.42
CA PHE A 21 3.92 -3.21 -8.57
C PHE A 21 5.36 -2.94 -8.95
N ARG A 22 6.24 -2.83 -7.95
CA ARG A 22 7.69 -2.82 -8.14
C ARG A 22 8.28 -3.98 -7.36
N ILE A 23 9.25 -4.65 -7.97
CA ILE A 23 10.04 -5.66 -7.27
C ILE A 23 11.34 -5.00 -6.83
N LEU A 24 11.61 -5.08 -5.53
CA LEU A 24 12.79 -4.52 -4.90
C LEU A 24 13.64 -5.68 -4.36
N GLU A 25 14.97 -5.58 -4.51
CA GLU A 25 15.91 -6.45 -3.82
C GLU A 25 16.63 -5.63 -2.75
N VAL A 26 16.47 -6.03 -1.49
CA VAL A 26 17.08 -5.38 -0.33
C VAL A 26 17.73 -6.47 0.51
N GLU A 27 19.04 -6.36 0.72
CA GLU A 27 19.83 -7.33 1.51
C GLU A 27 19.76 -8.79 1.02
N GLY A 28 19.40 -9.01 -0.25
CA GLY A 28 19.27 -10.34 -0.87
C GLY A 28 17.86 -10.93 -0.78
N GLU A 29 16.92 -10.21 -0.18
CA GLU A 29 15.50 -10.57 -0.12
C GLU A 29 14.71 -9.79 -1.16
N LEU A 30 13.71 -10.44 -1.75
CA LEU A 30 12.83 -9.84 -2.76
C LEU A 30 11.52 -9.39 -2.11
N TYR A 31 11.09 -8.19 -2.48
CA TYR A 31 9.87 -7.58 -2.00
C TYR A 31 9.03 -7.10 -3.17
N LEU A 32 7.72 -7.33 -3.10
CA LEU A 32 6.73 -6.71 -3.97
C LEU A 32 6.17 -5.48 -3.26
N ALA A 33 6.31 -4.31 -3.86
CA ALA A 33 5.68 -3.08 -3.39
C ALA A 33 4.47 -2.76 -4.26
N GLU A 34 3.29 -2.64 -3.66
CA GLU A 34 2.02 -2.31 -4.30
C GLU A 34 1.51 -0.97 -3.77
N ALA A 35 0.84 -0.19 -4.61
CA ALA A 35 0.14 1.01 -4.16
C ALA A 35 -1.37 0.80 -4.18
N GLU A 36 -1.98 0.94 -3.01
CA GLU A 36 -3.42 0.94 -2.82
C GLU A 36 -3.92 2.37 -2.70
N ILE A 37 -4.95 2.73 -3.47
CA ILE A 37 -5.60 4.04 -3.42
C ILE A 37 -7.07 3.81 -3.11
N ALA A 38 -7.54 4.41 -2.02
CA ALA A 38 -8.91 4.21 -1.54
C ALA A 38 -9.47 5.51 -0.94
N PRO A 39 -10.81 5.71 -0.95
CA PRO A 39 -11.43 6.80 -0.24
C PRO A 39 -11.34 6.63 1.27
N TYR A 40 -11.33 7.72 2.03
CA TYR A 40 -11.45 7.63 3.48
C TYR A 40 -12.85 7.23 3.90
N VAL A 41 -12.94 6.50 5.01
CA VAL A 41 -14.22 6.10 5.62
C VAL A 41 -15.04 7.32 6.06
N ASP A 42 -14.39 8.34 6.63
CA ASP A 42 -15.04 9.56 7.09
C ASP A 42 -15.21 10.62 5.99
N GLN A 43 -14.45 10.52 4.90
CA GLN A 43 -14.45 11.49 3.79
C GLN A 43 -14.39 10.77 2.43
N PRO A 44 -15.53 10.20 1.96
CA PRO A 44 -15.55 9.34 0.78
C PRO A 44 -15.29 10.07 -0.55
N GLU A 45 -15.26 11.40 -0.54
CA GLU A 45 -14.93 12.25 -1.69
C GLU A 45 -13.43 12.59 -1.77
N SER A 46 -12.63 12.17 -0.79
CA SER A 46 -11.19 12.35 -0.74
C SER A 46 -10.51 10.99 -0.84
N LEU A 47 -9.47 10.89 -1.67
CA LEU A 47 -8.65 9.67 -1.81
C LEU A 47 -7.39 9.76 -0.94
N GLY A 48 -7.02 8.65 -0.32
CA GLY A 48 -5.71 8.41 0.28
C GLY A 48 -4.91 7.34 -0.45
N ALA A 49 -3.64 7.17 -0.09
CA ALA A 49 -2.80 6.10 -0.65
C ALA A 49 -1.94 5.40 0.41
N THR A 50 -1.82 4.09 0.25
CA THR A 50 -1.01 3.22 1.10
C THR A 50 -0.05 2.42 0.22
N LEU A 51 1.22 2.34 0.61
CA LEU A 51 2.16 1.39 0.02
C LEU A 51 2.12 0.09 0.81
N VAL A 52 1.95 -1.03 0.13
CA VAL A 52 1.93 -2.36 0.74
C VAL A 52 3.13 -3.14 0.27
N PHE A 53 3.96 -3.60 1.21
CA PHE A 53 5.13 -4.41 0.92
C PHE A 53 4.87 -5.88 1.27
N HIS A 54 5.11 -6.77 0.30
CA HIS A 54 5.01 -8.21 0.47
C HIS A 54 6.40 -8.84 0.35
N PRO A 55 6.95 -9.47 1.41
CA PRO A 55 8.14 -10.32 1.28
C PRO A 55 7.83 -11.52 0.39
N LEU A 56 8.69 -11.75 -0.60
CA LEU A 56 8.55 -12.84 -1.57
C LEU A 56 9.40 -14.08 -1.20
N GLU A 57 10.17 -14.04 -0.11
CA GLU A 57 10.99 -15.17 0.31
C GLU A 57 10.11 -16.39 0.63
N GLY A 58 10.41 -17.52 -0.01
CA GLY A 58 9.64 -18.75 0.17
C GLY A 58 8.30 -18.79 -0.57
N PHE A 59 7.95 -17.76 -1.34
CA PHE A 59 6.68 -17.67 -2.07
C PHE A 59 6.87 -17.76 -3.60
N ASP A 60 5.94 -18.46 -4.26
CA ASP A 60 5.86 -18.54 -5.73
C ASP A 60 4.75 -17.58 -6.24
N PRO A 61 5.11 -16.42 -6.82
CA PRO A 61 4.14 -15.43 -7.28
C PRO A 61 3.28 -15.94 -8.44
N THR A 62 3.66 -17.03 -9.11
CA THR A 62 2.83 -17.62 -10.19
C THR A 62 1.64 -18.41 -9.67
N THR A 63 1.64 -18.70 -8.36
CA THR A 63 0.54 -19.38 -7.66
C THR A 63 -0.36 -18.42 -6.88
N ALA A 64 -0.10 -17.12 -6.96
CA ALA A 64 -0.90 -16.06 -6.38
C ALA A 64 -2.39 -16.21 -6.73
N THR A 65 -3.26 -16.30 -5.72
CA THR A 65 -4.70 -16.15 -5.87
C THR A 65 -5.21 -15.04 -4.94
N GLU A 66 -6.38 -14.48 -5.25
CA GLU A 66 -7.05 -13.45 -4.42
C GLU A 66 -7.35 -13.93 -2.99
N GLU A 67 -7.37 -15.26 -2.75
CA GLU A 67 -7.65 -15.87 -1.44
C GLU A 67 -6.39 -16.22 -0.66
N MET A 68 -5.19 -15.96 -1.20
CA MET A 68 -3.95 -16.22 -0.47
C MET A 68 -3.70 -15.12 0.56
N ASP A 69 -3.39 -15.53 1.78
CA ASP A 69 -3.00 -14.64 2.87
C ASP A 69 -1.50 -14.31 2.72
N TRP A 70 -1.22 -13.19 2.06
CA TRP A 70 0.14 -12.72 1.80
C TRP A 70 0.61 -11.92 3.00
N PRO A 71 1.83 -12.13 3.52
CA PRO A 71 2.38 -11.18 4.47
C PRO A 71 2.36 -9.79 3.82
N ALA A 72 1.71 -8.84 4.48
CA ALA A 72 1.48 -7.51 3.98
C ALA A 72 1.93 -6.51 5.04
N TRP A 73 2.86 -5.64 4.68
CA TRP A 73 3.36 -4.58 5.54
C TRP A 73 2.94 -3.24 4.95
N PRO A 74 1.77 -2.71 5.36
CA PRO A 74 1.26 -1.44 4.86
C PRO A 74 1.99 -0.26 5.50
N VAL A 75 2.21 0.78 4.69
CA VAL A 75 2.74 2.08 5.11
C VAL A 75 1.84 3.15 4.52
N ASP A 76 1.27 3.97 5.39
CA ASP A 76 0.49 5.13 4.97
C ASP A 76 1.45 6.22 4.47
N VAL A 77 1.31 6.60 3.20
CA VAL A 77 2.13 7.65 2.57
C VAL A 77 1.30 8.89 2.27
N ASP A 78 0.08 8.94 2.81
CA ASP A 78 -0.90 9.95 2.46
C ASP A 78 -0.47 11.38 2.81
N ASP A 79 0.17 11.54 3.97
CA ASP A 79 0.68 12.83 4.46
C ASP A 79 1.74 13.44 3.52
N GLU A 80 2.37 12.63 2.67
CA GLU A 80 3.39 13.07 1.71
C GLU A 80 2.81 13.45 0.35
N LEU A 81 1.53 13.16 0.11
CA LEU A 81 0.88 13.44 -1.16
C LEU A 81 0.36 14.88 -1.21
N ASN A 82 0.77 15.60 -2.24
CA ASN A 82 0.19 16.90 -2.58
C ASN A 82 -1.05 16.70 -3.46
N ARG A 83 -2.24 16.76 -2.85
CA ARG A 83 -3.53 16.71 -3.54
C ARG A 83 -4.39 17.93 -3.23
N ASP A 84 -5.29 18.22 -4.15
CA ASP A 84 -6.33 19.23 -3.98
C ASP A 84 -7.66 18.49 -3.75
N GLU A 85 -8.09 18.42 -2.50
CA GLU A 85 -9.32 17.75 -2.08
C GLU A 85 -10.59 18.41 -2.66
N GLY A 86 -10.47 19.62 -3.22
CA GLY A 86 -11.54 20.27 -3.96
C GLY A 86 -11.73 19.76 -5.39
N GLN A 87 -10.82 18.91 -5.89
CA GLN A 87 -10.89 18.37 -7.26
C GLN A 87 -11.75 17.11 -7.34
N PRO A 88 -12.35 16.80 -8.51
CA PRO A 88 -13.03 15.54 -8.72
C PRO A 88 -12.12 14.33 -8.52
N ILE A 89 -12.66 13.23 -7.99
CA ILE A 89 -11.96 11.95 -7.75
C ILE A 89 -11.03 11.52 -8.91
N PRO A 90 -11.43 11.57 -10.20
CA PRO A 90 -10.53 11.16 -11.28
C PRO A 90 -9.26 12.02 -11.42
N ASP A 91 -9.30 13.28 -11.00
CA ASP A 91 -8.15 14.18 -11.06
C ASP A 91 -7.28 14.04 -9.81
N GLN A 92 -7.88 13.80 -8.63
CA GLN A 92 -7.16 13.38 -7.44
C GLN A 92 -6.35 12.09 -7.73
N LEU A 93 -7.01 11.07 -8.28
CA LEU A 93 -6.38 9.78 -8.62
C LEU A 93 -5.18 9.97 -9.57
N LYS A 94 -5.32 10.78 -10.62
CA LYS A 94 -4.20 11.08 -11.54
C LYS A 94 -3.04 11.77 -10.83
N SER A 95 -3.32 12.68 -9.89
CA SER A 95 -2.28 13.38 -9.14
C SER A 95 -1.51 12.41 -8.24
N ILE A 96 -2.23 11.55 -7.51
CA ILE A 96 -1.65 10.51 -6.65
C ILE A 96 -0.78 9.56 -7.48
N LEU A 97 -1.31 9.03 -8.59
CA LEU A 97 -0.57 8.13 -9.48
C LEU A 97 0.72 8.75 -10.04
N ARG A 98 0.70 10.06 -10.36
CA ARG A 98 1.90 10.75 -10.83
C ARG A 98 2.97 10.81 -9.73
N GLN A 99 2.58 11.12 -8.51
CA GLN A 99 3.50 11.22 -7.37
C GLN A 99 4.09 9.85 -7.01
N LEU A 100 3.26 8.82 -6.91
CA LEU A 100 3.72 7.44 -6.66
C LEU A 100 4.65 6.91 -7.76
N ARG A 101 4.42 7.31 -9.01
CA ARG A 101 5.33 7.00 -10.12
C ARG A 101 6.70 7.68 -9.96
N GLU A 102 6.74 8.87 -9.38
CA GLU A 102 7.95 9.67 -9.21
C GLU A 102 8.82 9.21 -8.03
N LEU A 103 8.31 8.34 -7.15
CA LEU A 103 9.08 7.71 -6.08
C LEU A 103 10.34 7.02 -6.64
N SER A 104 11.47 7.38 -6.05
CA SER A 104 12.78 6.79 -6.29
C SER A 104 12.94 5.45 -5.58
N ASP A 105 13.93 4.67 -6.01
CA ASP A 105 14.27 3.42 -5.33
C ASP A 105 14.83 3.65 -3.92
N GLU A 106 15.30 4.85 -3.60
CA GLU A 106 15.80 5.21 -2.26
C GLU A 106 14.60 5.41 -1.32
N GLU A 107 13.64 6.25 -1.68
CA GLU A 107 12.40 6.48 -0.93
C GLU A 107 11.64 5.16 -0.71
N LEU A 108 11.54 4.30 -1.72
CA LEU A 108 10.91 2.98 -1.58
C LEU A 108 11.62 2.07 -0.58
N ARG A 109 12.94 2.18 -0.44
CA ARG A 109 13.69 1.42 0.56
C ARG A 109 13.48 1.98 1.97
N GLU A 110 13.35 3.30 2.10
CA GLU A 110 13.03 3.96 3.36
C GLU A 110 11.65 3.51 3.86
N TYR A 111 10.63 3.58 3.01
CA TYR A 111 9.30 3.06 3.36
C TYR A 111 9.30 1.58 3.71
N LEU A 112 10.06 0.74 2.99
CA LEU A 112 10.19 -0.67 3.35
C LEU A 112 10.81 -0.86 4.75
N GLN A 113 11.79 -0.04 5.13
CA GLN A 113 12.40 -0.10 6.47
C GLN A 113 11.41 0.32 7.56
N GLU A 114 10.61 1.34 7.31
CA GLU A 114 9.53 1.76 8.21
C GLU A 114 8.50 0.65 8.37
N ALA A 115 8.06 0.05 7.26
CA ALA A 115 7.12 -1.08 7.23
C ALA A 115 7.64 -2.26 8.06
N ARG A 116 8.91 -2.63 7.88
CA ARG A 116 9.57 -3.71 8.63
C ARG A 116 9.62 -3.41 10.12
N THR A 117 10.02 -2.20 10.49
CA THR A 117 10.12 -1.79 11.90
C THR A 117 8.75 -1.87 12.57
N ALA A 118 7.70 -1.35 11.91
CA ALA A 118 6.34 -1.41 12.43
C ALA A 118 5.82 -2.85 12.57
N ALA A 119 6.13 -3.73 11.61
CA ALA A 119 5.78 -5.14 11.69
C ALA A 119 6.47 -5.86 12.86
N GLU A 120 7.77 -5.63 13.06
CA GLU A 120 8.55 -6.23 14.15
C GLU A 120 8.15 -5.72 15.56
N GLU A 121 7.68 -4.47 15.65
CA GLU A 121 7.15 -3.89 16.88
C GLU A 121 5.75 -4.43 17.22
N GLY A 122 4.90 -4.63 16.21
CA GLY A 122 3.55 -5.19 16.37
C GLY A 122 3.53 -6.68 16.73
N GLU A 123 4.60 -7.43 16.46
CA GLU A 123 4.74 -8.85 16.83
C GLU A 123 5.13 -9.08 18.30
N GLN A 124 5.52 -8.03 19.04
CA GLN A 124 5.99 -8.12 20.44
C GLN A 124 4.89 -7.92 21.50
N GLU A 125 3.62 -7.73 21.10
CA GLU A 125 2.46 -7.54 21.99
C GLU A 125 1.57 -8.79 22.18
#